data_AF-A0A1G1WFL1-F1
#
_entry.id   AF-A0A1G1WFL1-F1
#
_cell.length_a   1.000
_cell.length_b   1.000
_cell.length_c   1.000
_cell.angle_alpha   90.00
_cell.angle_beta   90.00
_cell.angle_gamma   90.00
#
_symmetry.space_group_name_H-M   'P 1'
#
loop_
_entity.id
_entity.type
_entity.pdbx_description
1 polymer ?
#
loop_
_entity_poly.entity_id
_entity_poly.type
_entity_poly.pdbx_seq_one_letter_code
_entity_poly.pdbx_strand_id
1 'polypeptide(L)' 'MSSDNTLFLRTNGSKYFLYESFGDDWSLERQHEIGSYRTLKQAILAAQKYITEKGVEYNLRPMLE' A
#
# COMPACT_ATOMS: atom_id res chain seq x y z
N MET A 1 -2.39 -1.69 22.66
CA MET A 1 -3.24 -1.38 21.50
C MET A 1 -2.34 -1.40 20.29
N SER A 2 -2.28 -2.51 19.55
CA SER A 2 -1.65 -2.53 18.24
C SER A 2 -2.61 -1.83 17.29
N SER A 3 -2.32 -0.59 16.90
CA SER A 3 -3.01 0.00 15.76
C SER A 3 -2.50 -0.75 14.53
N ASP A 4 -3.32 -1.66 14.00
CA ASP A 4 -3.05 -2.32 12.74
C ASP A 4 -2.93 -1.26 11.64
N ASN A 5 -1.71 -1.00 11.18
CA ASN A 5 -1.52 -0.13 10.02
C ASN A 5 -1.96 -0.90 8.78
N THR A 6 -2.87 -0.33 8.00
CA THR A 6 -3.38 -0.97 6.78
C THR A 6 -2.85 -0.22 5.57
N LEU A 7 -2.28 -0.96 4.62
CA LEU A 7 -1.86 -0.43 3.33
C LEU A 7 -2.80 -0.91 2.24
N PHE A 8 -3.37 0.03 1.51
CA PHE A 8 -4.18 -0.28 0.33
C PHE A 8 -3.35 -0.10 -0.93
N LEU A 9 -3.27 -1.15 -1.74
CA LEU A 9 -2.70 -1.06 -3.08
C LEU A 9 -3.79 -0.65 -4.07
N ARG A 10 -3.63 0.52 -4.69
CA ARG A 10 -4.50 1.00 -5.77
C ARG A 10 -3.71 1.20 -7.05
N THR A 11 -4.40 1.06 -8.18
CA THR A 11 -3.84 1.30 -9.51
C THR A 11 -4.58 2.46 -10.18
N ASN A 12 -3.85 3.27 -10.95
CA ASN A 12 -4.41 4.25 -11.86
C ASN A 12 -3.77 3.99 -13.24
N GLY A 13 -4.42 3.13 -14.02
CA GLY A 13 -3.89 2.64 -15.29
C GLY A 13 -2.63 1.79 -15.10
N SER A 14 -1.48 2.31 -15.53
CA SER A 14 -0.17 1.63 -15.43
C SER A 14 0.58 1.92 -14.12
N LYS A 15 0.13 2.91 -13.35
CA LYS A 15 0.78 3.35 -12.11
C LYS A 15 0.13 2.73 -10.88
N TYR A 16 0.94 2.34 -9.92
CA TYR A 16 0.50 1.77 -8.65
C TYR A 16 0.90 2.66 -7.47
N PHE A 17 -0.02 2.72 -6.51
CA PHE A 17 0.07 3.57 -5.34
C PHE A 17 -0.27 2.78 -4.09
N LEU A 18 0.42 3.10 -3.00
CA LEU A 18 0.11 2.65 -1.67
C LEU A 18 -0.56 3.76 -0.88
N TYR A 19 -1.65 3.44 -0.21
CA TYR A 19 -2.34 4.33 0.71
C TYR A 19 -2.22 3.76 2.10
N GLU A 20 -1.49 4.47 2.96
CA GLU A 20 -1.27 4.11 4.35
C GLU A 20 -2.35 4.71 5.22
N SER A 21 -3.13 3.87 5.89
CA SER A 21 -4.10 4.29 6.91
C SER A 21 -3.64 3.85 8.30
N PHE A 22 -3.70 4.79 9.25
CA PHE A 22 -3.34 4.59 10.65
C PHE A 22 -4.61 4.37 11.48
N GLY A 23 -4.99 3.11 11.70
CA GLY A 23 -6.21 2.75 12.42
C GLY A 23 -7.49 3.02 11.60
N ASP A 24 -8.57 3.38 12.29
CA ASP A 24 -9.88 3.70 11.70
C ASP A 24 -9.99 5.12 11.13
N ASP A 25 -8.91 5.92 11.21
CA ASP A 25 -8.91 7.29 10.71
C ASP A 25 -8.43 7.36 9.27
N TRP A 26 -9.39 7.36 8.34
CA TRP A 26 -9.15 7.49 6.89
C TRP A 26 -8.69 8.90 6.52
N SER A 27 -8.68 9.87 7.43
CA SER A 27 -8.27 11.25 7.14
C SER A 27 -6.75 11.41 7.09
N LEU A 28 -6.00 10.42 7.56
CA LEU A 28 -4.53 10.41 7.60
C LEU A 28 -3.92 9.53 6.49
N GLU A 29 -4.65 9.32 5.39
CA GLU A 29 -4.14 8.56 4.25
C GLU A 29 -2.88 9.20 3.66
N ARG A 30 -1.74 8.50 3.76
CA ARG A 30 -0.52 8.87 3.03
C ARG A 30 -0.44 8.08 1.74
N GLN A 31 -0.47 8.79 0.61
CA GLN A 31 -0.23 8.21 -0.70
C GLN A 31 1.28 8.10 -0.97
N HIS A 32 1.73 6.95 -1.45
CA HIS A 32 3.07 6.72 -1.99
C HIS A 32 2.99 6.08 -3.36
N GLU A 33 3.57 6.72 -4.38
CA GLU A 33 3.77 6.10 -5.69
C GLU A 33 4.89 5.05 -5.57
N ILE A 34 4.57 3.79 -5.83
CA ILE A 34 5.58 2.71 -5.86
C ILE A 34 6.16 2.49 -7.25
N GLY A 35 5.45 2.95 -8.29
CA GLY A 35 5.93 2.97 -9.66
C GLY A 35 4.91 2.44 -10.67
N SER A 36 5.37 2.22 -11.90
CA SER A 36 4.55 1.63 -12.96
C SER A 36 4.91 0.16 -13.18
N TYR A 37 3.91 -0.71 -13.12
CA TYR A 37 4.11 -2.15 -13.24
C TYR A 37 3.21 -2.74 -14.33
N ARG A 38 3.69 -3.78 -15.01
CA ARG A 38 2.90 -4.45 -16.07
C ARG A 38 1.90 -5.44 -15.51
N THR A 39 2.12 -5.90 -14.28
CA THR A 39 1.31 -6.93 -13.64
C THR A 39 1.08 -6.58 -12.18
N LEU A 40 -0.09 -7.00 -11.66
CA LEU A 40 -0.43 -6.86 -10.24
C LEU A 40 0.61 -7.54 -9.33
N LYS A 41 1.18 -8.67 -9.77
CA LYS A 41 2.23 -9.39 -9.02
C LYS A 41 3.47 -8.54 -8.80
N GLN A 42 3.93 -7.81 -9.81
CA GLN A 42 5.09 -6.90 -9.68
C GLN A 42 4.79 -5.75 -8.72
N ALA A 43 3.57 -5.19 -8.78
CA ALA A 43 3.14 -4.14 -7.86
C ALA A 43 3.06 -4.64 -6.41
N ILE A 44 2.54 -5.86 -6.17
CA ILE A 44 2.51 -6.48 -4.84
C ILE A 44 3.93 -6.70 -4.30
N LEU A 45 4.87 -7.19 -5.12
CA LEU A 45 6.26 -7.38 -4.70
C LEU A 45 6.92 -6.05 -4.32
N ALA A 46 6.66 -4.99 -5.09
CA ALA A 46 7.15 -3.65 -4.78
C ALA A 46 6.53 -3.11 -3.48
N ALA A 47 5.24 -3.34 -3.27
CA ALA A 47 4.56 -2.98 -2.03
C ALA A 47 5.15 -3.71 -0.81
N GLN A 48 5.40 -5.02 -0.94
CA GLN A 48 6.04 -5.82 0.11
C GLN A 48 7.47 -5.34 0.39
N LYS A 49 8.22 -4.97 -0.65
CA LYS A 49 9.55 -4.38 -0.48
C LYS A 49 9.47 -3.06 0.31
N TYR A 50 8.54 -2.18 -0.05
CA TYR A 50 8.32 -0.92 0.67
C TYR A 50 7.99 -1.14 2.16
N ILE A 51 7.10 -2.09 2.46
CA ILE A 51 6.75 -2.50 3.82
C ILE A 51 7.99 -2.97 4.59
N THR A 52 8.77 -3.85 3.97
CA THR A 52 10.00 -4.39 4.56
C THR A 52 11.03 -3.29 4.81
N GLU A 53 11.22 -2.36 3.87
CA GLU A 53 12.16 -1.23 4.00
C GLU A 53 11.74 -0.24 5.09
N LYS A 54 10.44 -0.06 5.33
CA LYS A 54 9.92 0.79 6.40
C LYS A 54 10.08 0.18 7.79
N GLY A 55 10.25 -1.14 7.89
CA GLY A 55 10.40 -1.84 9.18
C GLY A 55 9.15 -1.78 10.06
N VAL A 56 7.99 -1.50 9.47
CA VAL A 56 6.69 -1.43 10.14
C VAL A 56 5.81 -2.54 9.60
N GLU A 57 5.10 -3.23 10.48
CA GLU A 57 4.14 -4.26 10.09
C GLU A 57 2.89 -3.58 9.51
N TYR A 58 2.60 -3.86 8.23
CA TYR A 58 1.42 -3.37 7.55
C TYR A 58 0.58 -4.54 7.03
N ASN A 59 -0.73 -4.45 7.23
CA ASN A 59 -1.70 -5.32 6.57
C ASN A 59 -1.90 -4.83 5.13
N LEU A 60 -1.26 -5.46 4.16
CA LEU A 60 -1.44 -5.14 2.74
C LEU A 60 -2.78 -5.71 2.25
N ARG A 61 -3.73 -4.84 1.91
CA ARG A 61 -5.00 -5.21 1.29
C ARG A 61 -5.05 -4.71 -0.15
N PRO A 62 -5.29 -5.58 -1.14
CA PRO A 62 -5.59 -5.13 -2.49
C PRO A 62 -6.98 -4.49 -2.48
N MET A 63 -7.09 -3.25 -2.96
CA MET A 63 -8.39 -2.64 -3.22
C MET A 63 -8.67 -2.80 -4.72
N LEU A 64 -9.55 -3.75 -5.05
CA LEU A 64 -10.07 -3.93 -6.40
C LEU A 64 -11.24 -2.94 -6.55
N GLU A 65 -11.05 -1.93 -7.40
CA GLU A 65 -12.11 -1.04 -7.90
C GLU A 65 -12.66 -1.62 -9.21
#